data_AF-A0A0F9WHD6-F1
#
_entry.id   AF-A0A0F9WHD6-F1
#
_cell.length_a   1.000
_cell.length_b   1.000
_cell.length_c   1.000
_cell.angle_alpha   90.00
_cell.angle_beta   90.00
_cell.angle_gamma   90.00
#
_symmetry.space_group_name_H-M   'P 1'
#
loop_
_entity.id
_entity.type
_entity.pdbx_description
1 polymer ?
#
loop_
_entity_poly.entity_id
_entity_poly.type
_entity_poly.pdbx_seq_one_letter_code
_entity_poly.pdbx_strand_id
1 'polypeptide(L)'
;MRISIIEPKNMHEKSKTLISLLTTLLPSSEVVKVHTDDAEIRIDIIQDVVPKYLVLAKKGVYQFALKICEYREVPTKFSVSKNTQLVLNNFSTEIGIQLAHCFMDIFPCDVNSRQIVNFTVKNEFLYFRMYQYCFSKEGPIFAKVGPHISFRLVKYTDYTKEEKVVGEYLDFSKKKCML
;
A
#
# COMPACT_ATOMS: atom_id res chain seq x y z
N MET A 1 -2.23 -4.75 17.50
CA MET A 1 -1.64 -3.83 16.51
C MET A 1 -2.64 -2.73 16.17
N ARG A 2 -2.37 -1.50 16.62
CA ARG A 2 -3.20 -0.31 16.34
C ARG A 2 -2.65 0.37 15.10
N ILE A 3 -3.50 0.61 14.10
CA ILE A 3 -3.13 1.31 12.87
C ILE A 3 -3.81 2.68 12.90
N SER A 4 -3.07 3.74 12.63
CA SER A 4 -3.63 5.09 12.52
C SER A 4 -3.43 5.64 11.11
N ILE A 5 -4.47 6.21 10.54
CA ILE A 5 -4.50 6.79 9.19
C ILE A 5 -4.73 8.29 9.32
N ILE A 6 -3.83 9.13 8.81
CA ILE A 6 -4.04 10.58 8.82
C ILE A 6 -4.96 11.01 7.68
N GLU A 7 -5.96 11.83 8.01
CA GLU A 7 -6.78 12.54 7.02
C GLU A 7 -6.04 13.79 6.46
N PRO A 8 -5.93 13.94 5.13
CA PRO A 8 -5.38 15.17 4.55
C PRO A 8 -6.31 16.36 4.80
N LYS A 9 -5.72 17.55 5.02
CA LYS A 9 -6.47 18.82 5.01
C LYS A 9 -7.07 19.04 3.61
N ASN A 10 -8.35 19.43 3.54
CA ASN A 10 -9.08 19.64 2.28
C ASN A 10 -9.08 18.42 1.35
N MET A 11 -9.56 17.29 1.87
CA MET A 11 -9.49 15.97 1.23
C MET A 11 -10.20 15.89 -0.13
N HIS A 12 -9.45 15.50 -1.17
CA HIS A 12 -9.94 15.19 -2.50
C HIS A 12 -10.73 13.86 -2.53
N GLU A 13 -11.67 13.69 -3.46
CA GLU A 13 -12.52 12.48 -3.55
C GLU A 13 -11.73 11.16 -3.65
N LYS A 14 -10.63 11.15 -4.39
CA LYS A 14 -9.70 10.00 -4.45
C LYS A 14 -9.08 9.67 -3.09
N SER A 15 -8.76 10.67 -2.28
CA SER A 15 -8.24 10.46 -0.92
C SER A 15 -9.33 9.91 0.00
N LYS A 16 -10.57 10.41 -0.10
CA LYS A 16 -11.73 9.85 0.62
C LYS A 16 -11.94 8.38 0.30
N THR A 17 -11.89 8.05 -0.99
CA THR A 17 -12.07 6.67 -1.47
C THR A 17 -10.94 5.76 -0.99
N LEU A 18 -9.69 6.24 -1.03
CA LEU A 18 -8.55 5.49 -0.52
C LEU A 18 -8.61 5.27 1.00
N ILE A 19 -9.01 6.28 1.78
CA ILE A 19 -9.20 6.11 3.24
C ILE A 19 -10.31 5.10 3.51
N SER A 20 -11.47 5.23 2.86
CA SER A 20 -12.59 4.30 3.01
C SER A 20 -12.21 2.85 2.65
N LEU A 21 -11.40 2.69 1.61
CA LEU A 21 -10.84 1.39 1.24
C LEU A 21 -9.92 0.85 2.33
N LEU A 22 -8.97 1.65 2.80
CA LEU A 22 -8.02 1.24 3.82
C LEU A 22 -8.72 0.90 5.15
N THR A 23 -9.70 1.66 5.58
CA THR A 23 -10.47 1.35 6.80
C THR A 23 -11.30 0.08 6.65
N THR A 24 -11.78 -0.22 5.45
CA THR A 24 -12.46 -1.50 5.15
C THR A 24 -11.47 -2.67 5.20
N LEU A 25 -10.30 -2.53 4.59
CA LEU A 25 -9.27 -3.57 4.51
C LEU A 25 -8.51 -3.80 5.81
N LEU A 26 -8.45 -2.79 6.67
CA LEU A 26 -7.66 -2.77 7.89
C LEU A 26 -8.59 -2.57 9.09
N PRO A 27 -9.25 -3.62 9.61
CA PRO A 27 -10.28 -3.48 10.65
C PRO A 27 -9.76 -2.88 11.96
N SER A 28 -8.46 -2.97 12.23
CA SER A 28 -7.79 -2.38 13.40
C SER A 28 -7.31 -0.95 13.15
N SER A 29 -7.74 -0.32 12.06
CA SER A 29 -7.37 1.04 11.72
C SER A 29 -8.38 2.07 12.21
N GLU A 30 -7.87 3.24 12.58
CA GLU A 30 -8.64 4.42 12.92
C GLU A 30 -8.16 5.62 12.10
N VAL A 31 -9.10 6.48 11.71
CA VAL A 31 -8.77 7.74 11.04
C VAL A 31 -8.57 8.81 12.11
N VAL A 32 -7.44 9.48 12.07
CA VAL A 32 -7.03 10.47 13.07
C VAL A 32 -6.55 11.75 12.39
N LYS A 33 -6.60 12.87 13.13
CA LYS A 33 -6.02 14.15 12.67
C LYS A 33 -4.52 14.24 12.92
N VAL A 34 -4.05 13.54 13.95
CA VAL A 34 -2.65 13.46 14.38
C VAL A 34 -2.43 12.04 14.88
N HIS A 35 -1.31 11.42 14.51
CA HIS A 35 -0.95 10.12 15.04
C HIS A 35 -0.77 10.18 16.55
N THR A 36 -1.31 9.18 17.25
CA THR A 36 -1.02 8.97 18.66
C THR A 36 0.33 8.27 18.84
N ASP A 37 0.91 8.39 20.03
CA ASP A 37 2.20 7.77 20.34
C ASP A 37 2.11 6.25 20.51
N ASP A 38 0.92 5.73 20.80
CA ASP A 38 0.64 4.30 20.95
C ASP A 38 0.30 3.59 19.62
N ALA A 39 0.09 4.35 18.54
CA ALA A 39 -0.08 3.76 17.21
C ALA A 39 1.21 3.06 16.76
N GLU A 40 1.13 1.74 16.60
CA GLU A 40 2.26 0.91 16.17
C GLU A 40 2.55 1.11 14.68
N ILE A 41 1.49 1.20 13.87
CA ILE A 41 1.54 1.46 12.44
C ILE A 41 0.87 2.78 12.13
N ARG A 42 1.51 3.56 11.27
CA ARG A 42 1.09 4.88 10.80
C ARG A 42 1.00 4.88 9.28
N ILE A 43 -0.13 5.35 8.76
CA ILE A 43 -0.37 5.47 7.33
C ILE A 43 -0.73 6.93 7.04
N ASP A 44 0.08 7.59 6.21
CA ASP A 44 -0.20 8.94 5.75
C ASP A 44 -0.56 8.97 4.28
N ILE A 45 -1.64 9.67 3.95
CA ILE A 45 -1.94 10.06 2.58
C ILE A 45 -1.55 11.52 2.44
N ILE A 46 -0.43 11.77 1.76
CA ILE A 46 0.02 13.14 1.46
C ILE A 46 -0.64 13.57 0.16
N GLN A 47 -1.41 14.65 0.23
CA GLN A 47 -2.16 15.22 -0.87
C GLN A 47 -1.63 16.61 -1.24
N ASP A 48 -1.71 16.94 -2.53
CA ASP A 48 -1.65 18.32 -3.04
C ASP A 48 -3.05 18.73 -3.55
N VAL A 49 -3.30 18.60 -4.86
CA VAL A 49 -4.67 18.62 -5.43
C VAL A 49 -5.31 17.21 -5.38
N VAL A 50 -4.50 16.17 -5.59
CA VAL A 50 -4.87 14.75 -5.59
C VAL A 50 -3.90 13.97 -4.68
N PRO A 51 -4.25 12.76 -4.19
CA PRO A 51 -3.32 12.00 -3.36
C PRO A 51 -2.04 11.71 -4.14
N LYS A 52 -0.90 12.09 -3.55
CA LYS A 52 0.42 12.12 -4.20
C LYS A 52 1.38 11.10 -3.61
N TYR A 53 1.33 10.90 -2.29
CA TYR A 53 2.13 9.88 -1.62
C TYR A 53 1.30 9.08 -0.61
N LEU A 54 1.65 7.81 -0.48
CA LEU A 54 1.26 6.94 0.62
C LEU A 54 2.52 6.66 1.45
N VAL A 55 2.54 7.09 2.70
CA VAL A 55 3.64 6.79 3.62
C VAL A 55 3.18 5.71 4.58
N LEU A 56 4.00 4.68 4.72
CA LEU A 56 3.77 3.55 5.63
C LEU A 56 4.90 3.50 6.63
N ALA A 57 4.59 3.55 7.92
CA ALA A 57 5.60 3.51 8.97
C ALA A 57 5.18 2.56 10.09
N LYS A 58 6.17 1.86 10.64
CA LYS A 58 6.05 1.08 11.88
C LYS A 58 7.02 1.66 12.90
N LYS A 59 6.50 2.03 14.07
CA LYS A 59 7.25 2.75 15.11
C LYS A 59 8.54 2.00 15.47
N GLY A 60 9.68 2.67 15.29
CA GLY A 60 11.00 2.13 15.61
C GLY A 60 11.52 1.04 14.66
N VAL A 61 10.81 0.73 13.58
CA VAL A 61 11.21 -0.33 12.64
C VAL A 61 11.50 0.23 11.25
N TYR A 62 10.49 0.78 10.57
CA TYR A 62 10.64 1.23 9.19
C TYR A 62 9.76 2.44 8.86
N GLN A 63 10.12 3.13 7.77
CA GLN A 63 9.27 4.07 7.07
C GLN A 63 9.49 3.98 5.56
N PHE A 64 8.41 3.84 4.80
CA PHE A 64 8.41 3.84 3.33
C PHE A 64 7.53 4.97 2.81
N ALA A 65 8.05 5.79 1.89
CA ALA A 65 7.28 6.77 1.15
C ALA A 65 7.09 6.30 -0.29
N LEU A 66 5.84 6.02 -0.66
CA LEU A 66 5.42 5.54 -1.97
C LEU A 66 4.74 6.67 -2.73
N LYS A 67 5.30 7.13 -3.84
CA LYS A 67 4.65 8.09 -4.74
C LYS A 67 3.55 7.39 -5.51
N ILE A 68 2.36 7.96 -5.52
CA ILE A 68 1.25 7.53 -6.37
C ILE A 68 1.53 8.03 -7.78
N CYS A 69 1.78 7.12 -8.71
CA CYS A 69 2.04 7.42 -10.12
C CYS A 69 0.76 7.44 -10.93
N GLU A 70 -0.11 6.45 -10.72
CA GLU A 70 -1.45 6.41 -11.31
C GLU A 70 -2.48 5.98 -10.27
N TYR A 71 -3.65 6.59 -10.32
CA TYR A 71 -4.81 6.20 -9.55
C TYR A 71 -6.03 6.14 -10.48
N ARG A 72 -6.57 4.93 -10.66
CA ARG A 72 -7.70 4.65 -11.53
C ARG A 72 -8.78 3.89 -10.77
N GLU A 73 -9.97 4.49 -10.69
CA GLU A 73 -11.14 3.77 -10.19
C GLU A 73 -11.55 2.67 -11.17
N VAL A 74 -11.91 1.50 -10.65
CA VAL A 74 -12.44 0.41 -11.46
C VAL A 74 -13.94 0.29 -11.20
N PRO A 75 -14.79 0.54 -12.21
CA PRO A 75 -16.21 0.29 -12.09
C PRO A 75 -16.43 -1.20 -11.78
N THR A 76 -17.04 -1.48 -10.64
CA THR A 76 -17.35 -2.84 -10.22
C THR A 76 -18.71 -2.88 -9.55
N LYS A 77 -19.43 -3.99 -9.74
CA LYS A 77 -20.70 -4.26 -9.04
C LYS A 77 -20.46 -4.90 -7.68
N PHE A 78 -19.22 -5.31 -7.40
CA PHE A 78 -18.85 -6.03 -6.19
C PHE A 78 -18.32 -5.06 -5.14
N SER A 79 -18.81 -5.20 -3.90
CA SER A 79 -18.28 -4.46 -2.76
C SER A 79 -16.99 -5.07 -2.25
N VAL A 80 -16.10 -4.23 -1.70
CA VAL A 80 -14.88 -4.68 -1.04
C VAL A 80 -15.22 -5.33 0.30
N SER A 81 -14.76 -6.56 0.51
CA SER A 81 -14.85 -7.27 1.80
C SER A 81 -13.72 -6.85 2.75
N LYS A 82 -13.98 -6.96 4.05
CA LYS A 82 -12.96 -6.79 5.11
C LYS A 82 -11.97 -7.95 5.21
N ASN A 83 -12.39 -9.16 4.83
CA ASN A 83 -11.52 -10.33 4.86
C ASN A 83 -10.82 -10.45 3.51
N THR A 84 -9.49 -10.56 3.50
CA THR A 84 -8.71 -10.65 2.26
C THR A 84 -7.54 -11.60 2.40
N GLN A 85 -7.13 -12.18 1.28
CA GLN A 85 -5.81 -12.76 1.14
C GLN A 85 -4.82 -11.69 0.68
N LEU A 86 -3.59 -11.73 1.19
CA LEU A 86 -2.49 -10.91 0.72
C LEU A 86 -1.62 -11.72 -0.25
N VAL A 87 -1.43 -11.20 -1.46
CA VAL A 87 -0.52 -11.78 -2.46
C VAL A 87 0.57 -10.77 -2.79
N LEU A 88 1.83 -11.18 -2.62
CA LEU A 88 3.01 -10.37 -2.86
C LEU A 88 3.84 -11.01 -3.96
N ASN A 89 4.03 -10.32 -5.07
CA ASN A 89 4.70 -10.83 -6.27
C ASN A 89 5.95 -10.01 -6.61
N ASN A 90 7.05 -10.72 -6.96
CA ASN A 90 8.32 -10.16 -7.45
C ASN A 90 9.09 -9.24 -6.47
N PHE A 91 8.96 -9.46 -5.15
CA PHE A 91 9.78 -8.77 -4.15
C PHE A 91 11.10 -9.51 -3.94
N SER A 92 12.08 -9.30 -4.82
CA SER A 92 13.34 -10.05 -4.84
C SER A 92 14.56 -9.29 -4.29
N THR A 93 14.51 -7.96 -4.22
CA THR A 93 15.60 -7.14 -3.67
C THR A 93 15.50 -7.04 -2.15
N GLU A 94 16.58 -6.72 -1.45
CA GLU A 94 16.57 -6.55 0.02
C GLU A 94 15.49 -5.54 0.48
N ILE A 95 15.48 -4.35 -0.13
CA ILE A 95 14.46 -3.32 0.13
C ILE A 95 13.06 -3.81 -0.26
N GLY A 96 12.94 -4.57 -1.35
CA GLY A 96 11.68 -5.19 -1.76
C GLY A 96 11.17 -6.17 -0.70
N ILE A 97 12.02 -7.04 -0.17
CA ILE A 97 11.69 -7.97 0.90
C ILE A 97 11.25 -7.21 2.16
N GLN A 98 11.96 -6.16 2.56
CA GLN A 98 11.55 -5.31 3.69
C GLN A 98 10.18 -4.65 3.46
N LEU A 99 9.90 -4.17 2.24
CA LEU A 99 8.60 -3.62 1.90
C LEU A 99 7.50 -4.71 1.89
N ALA A 100 7.83 -5.94 1.49
CA ALA A 100 6.92 -7.08 1.61
C ALA A 100 6.57 -7.39 3.08
N HIS A 101 7.55 -7.36 3.99
CA HIS A 101 7.32 -7.47 5.43
C HIS A 101 6.42 -6.34 5.96
N CYS A 102 6.63 -5.11 5.49
CA CYS A 102 5.75 -3.99 5.80
C CYS A 102 4.29 -4.27 5.39
N PHE A 103 4.05 -4.84 4.21
CA PHE A 103 2.68 -5.21 3.81
C PHE A 103 2.10 -6.37 4.63
N MET A 104 2.92 -7.37 4.99
CA MET A 104 2.48 -8.48 5.86
C MET A 104 2.12 -8.00 7.27
N ASP A 105 2.83 -6.99 7.78
CA ASP A 105 2.51 -6.37 9.06
C ASP A 105 1.20 -5.56 8.98
N ILE A 106 0.91 -4.89 7.86
CA ILE A 106 -0.25 -4.01 7.75
C ILE A 106 -1.53 -4.78 7.43
N PHE A 107 -1.50 -5.66 6.42
CA PHE A 107 -2.70 -6.24 5.85
C PHE A 107 -3.08 -7.57 6.53
N PRO A 108 -4.31 -7.72 7.05
CA PRO A 108 -4.77 -9.00 7.55
C PRO A 108 -4.86 -10.01 6.40
N CYS A 109 -4.54 -11.28 6.71
CA CYS A 109 -4.59 -12.36 5.75
C CYS A 109 -5.53 -13.48 6.24
N ASP A 110 -6.65 -13.66 5.54
CA ASP A 110 -7.60 -14.76 5.72
C ASP A 110 -7.53 -15.67 4.48
N VAL A 111 -6.89 -16.83 4.63
CA VAL A 111 -6.70 -17.83 3.56
C VAL A 111 -8.02 -18.39 3.00
N ASN A 112 -9.13 -18.25 3.72
CA ASN A 112 -10.45 -18.68 3.27
C ASN A 112 -11.21 -17.58 2.52
N SER A 113 -10.71 -16.35 2.52
CA SER A 113 -11.36 -15.23 1.82
C SER A 113 -11.36 -15.46 0.30
N ARG A 114 -12.41 -15.02 -0.37
CA ARG A 114 -12.50 -14.99 -1.84
C ARG A 114 -12.12 -13.64 -2.45
N GLN A 115 -11.50 -12.77 -1.64
CA GLN A 115 -10.97 -11.49 -2.07
C GLN A 115 -9.46 -11.45 -1.88
N ILE A 116 -8.75 -10.94 -2.87
CA ILE A 116 -7.30 -10.83 -2.92
C ILE A 116 -6.93 -9.35 -2.94
N VAL A 117 -6.02 -8.97 -2.06
CA VAL A 117 -5.19 -7.77 -2.16
C VAL A 117 -3.84 -8.21 -2.74
N ASN A 118 -3.49 -7.69 -3.91
CA ASN A 118 -2.27 -8.05 -4.61
C ASN A 118 -1.34 -6.84 -4.77
N PHE A 119 -0.09 -7.03 -4.38
CA PHE A 119 1.01 -6.14 -4.69
C PHE A 119 2.00 -6.84 -5.61
N THR A 120 2.35 -6.21 -6.74
CA THR A 120 3.32 -6.76 -7.69
C THR A 120 4.37 -5.73 -8.04
N VAL A 121 5.65 -6.09 -7.93
CA VAL A 121 6.75 -5.27 -8.43
C VAL A 121 7.03 -5.61 -9.90
N LYS A 122 7.06 -4.59 -10.76
CA LYS A 122 7.43 -4.73 -12.18
C LYS A 122 8.00 -3.42 -12.72
N ASN A 123 9.15 -3.49 -13.40
CA ASN A 123 9.84 -2.35 -14.04
C ASN A 123 9.97 -1.13 -13.11
N GLU A 124 10.43 -1.32 -11.87
CA GLU A 124 10.57 -0.27 -10.84
C GLU A 124 9.26 0.31 -10.28
N PHE A 125 8.10 -0.24 -10.66
CA PHE A 125 6.79 0.14 -10.12
C PHE A 125 6.22 -0.94 -9.22
N LEU A 126 5.51 -0.50 -8.19
CA LEU A 126 4.69 -1.34 -7.33
C LEU A 126 3.22 -1.17 -7.73
N TYR A 127 2.59 -2.25 -8.17
CA TYR A 127 1.18 -2.25 -8.57
C TYR A 127 0.30 -2.83 -7.48
N PHE A 128 -0.66 -2.04 -7.01
CA PHE A 128 -1.72 -2.49 -6.11
C PHE A 128 -2.99 -2.79 -6.91
N ARG A 129 -3.50 -4.01 -6.80
CA ARG A 129 -4.71 -4.48 -7.47
C ARG A 129 -5.50 -5.33 -6.51
N MET A 130 -6.82 -5.33 -6.67
CA MET A 130 -7.68 -6.21 -5.90
C MET A 130 -8.61 -6.99 -6.81
N TYR A 131 -8.90 -8.21 -6.38
CA TYR A 131 -9.74 -9.14 -7.14
C TYR A 131 -10.66 -9.89 -6.18
N GLN A 132 -11.88 -10.14 -6.62
CA GLN A 132 -12.70 -11.22 -6.05
C GLN A 132 -12.68 -12.39 -7.02
N TYR A 133 -12.78 -13.61 -6.50
CA TYR A 133 -12.74 -14.78 -7.34
C TYR A 133 -13.72 -15.88 -6.91
N CYS A 134 -14.10 -16.70 -7.88
CA CYS A 134 -14.80 -17.96 -7.66
C CYS A 134 -14.22 -19.04 -8.56
N PHE A 135 -14.43 -20.30 -8.20
CA PHE A 135 -14.03 -21.42 -9.04
C PHE A 135 -15.20 -21.85 -9.91
N SER A 136 -14.96 -21.93 -11.22
CA SER A 136 -15.85 -22.58 -12.18
C SER A 136 -15.29 -23.96 -12.54
N LYS A 137 -16.00 -24.70 -13.41
CA LYS A 137 -15.50 -25.97 -13.95
C LYS A 137 -14.22 -25.81 -14.78
N GLU A 138 -13.98 -24.63 -15.35
CA GLU A 138 -12.86 -24.33 -16.24
C GLU A 138 -11.68 -23.68 -15.52
N GLY A 139 -11.85 -23.29 -14.25
CA GLY A 139 -10.81 -22.66 -13.44
C GLY A 139 -11.31 -21.44 -12.66
N PRO A 140 -10.40 -20.68 -12.03
CA PRO A 140 -10.76 -19.49 -11.28
C PRO A 140 -11.18 -18.35 -12.22
N ILE A 141 -12.34 -17.75 -11.92
CA ILE A 141 -12.84 -16.53 -12.56
C ILE A 141 -12.58 -15.37 -11.62
N PHE A 142 -11.96 -14.30 -12.13
CA PHE A 142 -11.63 -13.11 -11.36
C PHE A 142 -12.48 -11.90 -11.79
N ALA A 143 -12.99 -11.16 -10.82
CA ALA A 143 -13.57 -9.84 -10.99
C ALA A 143 -12.67 -8.80 -10.33
N LYS A 144 -12.34 -7.72 -11.05
CA LYS A 144 -11.59 -6.59 -10.47
C LYS A 144 -12.48 -5.85 -9.46
N VAL A 145 -11.89 -5.47 -8.33
CA VAL A 145 -12.54 -4.65 -7.30
C VAL A 145 -11.59 -3.56 -6.83
N GLY A 146 -12.15 -2.47 -6.31
CA GLY A 146 -11.36 -1.35 -5.80
C GLY A 146 -10.52 -0.61 -6.86
N PRO A 147 -9.73 0.39 -6.43
CA PRO A 147 -8.90 1.19 -7.32
C PRO A 147 -7.66 0.41 -7.79
N HIS A 148 -7.24 0.71 -9.00
CA HIS A 148 -5.94 0.33 -9.53
C HIS A 148 -4.94 1.45 -9.26
N ILE A 149 -3.97 1.19 -8.40
CA ILE A 149 -2.94 2.17 -8.03
C ILE A 149 -1.58 1.66 -8.46
N SER A 150 -0.77 2.52 -9.07
CA SER A 150 0.66 2.26 -9.26
C SER A 150 1.46 3.21 -8.39
N PHE A 151 2.48 2.66 -7.76
CA PHE A 151 3.37 3.41 -6.90
C PHE A 151 4.82 3.30 -7.38
N ARG A 152 5.62 4.28 -7.00
CA ARG A 152 7.07 4.22 -7.04
C ARG A 152 7.61 4.46 -5.63
N LEU A 153 8.50 3.61 -5.16
CA LEU A 153 9.22 3.88 -3.92
C LEU A 153 10.07 5.13 -4.11
N VAL A 154 10.00 6.09 -3.19
CA VAL A 154 10.78 7.33 -3.24
C VAL A 154 11.78 7.39 -2.10
N LYS A 155 11.36 6.96 -0.91
CA LYS A 155 12.20 6.98 0.28
C LYS A 155 11.94 5.77 1.14
N TYR A 156 13.00 5.21 1.68
CA TYR A 156 12.96 4.19 2.73
C TYR A 156 13.84 4.64 3.89
N THR A 157 13.43 4.27 5.10
CA THR A 157 14.23 4.44 6.31
C THR A 157 14.12 3.19 7.17
N ASP A 158 15.28 2.62 7.52
CA ASP A 158 15.41 1.52 8.47
C ASP A 158 15.84 2.09 9.83
N TYR A 159 15.07 1.80 10.87
CA TYR A 159 15.35 2.22 12.25
C TYR A 159 15.88 1.07 13.13
N THR A 160 15.99 -0.15 12.60
CA THR A 160 16.44 -1.32 13.37
C THR A 160 17.96 -1.39 13.53
N LYS A 161 18.69 -0.67 12.67
CA LYS A 161 20.16 -0.60 12.68
C LYS A 161 20.63 0.49 13.63
N GLU A 162 21.82 0.30 14.23
CA GLU A 162 22.44 1.29 15.14
C GLU A 162 22.59 2.66 14.47
N GLU A 163 22.90 2.65 13.17
CA GLU A 163 22.86 3.84 12.32
C GLU A 163 21.59 3.84 11.45
N LYS A 164 20.88 4.97 11.46
CA LYS A 164 19.70 5.20 10.63
C LYS A 164 20.06 5.10 9.14
N VAL A 165 19.56 4.08 8.45
CA VAL A 165 19.76 3.95 7.00
C VAL A 165 18.64 4.69 6.27
N VAL A 166 18.98 5.71 5.50
CA VAL A 166 18.05 6.44 4.64
C VAL A 166 18.40 6.20 3.18
N GLY A 167 17.49 5.57 2.44
CA GLY A 167 17.60 5.42 0.99
C GLY A 167 16.64 6.36 0.27
N GLU A 168 17.16 7.17 -0.65
CA GLU A 168 16.34 7.90 -1.62
C GLU A 168 16.38 7.18 -2.96
N TYR A 169 15.23 6.70 -3.40
CA TYR A 169 15.09 6.05 -4.68
C TYR A 169 14.80 7.13 -5.74
N LEU A 170 15.88 7.79 -6.16
CA LEU A 170 15.83 8.82 -7.20
C LEU A 170 15.39 8.19 -8.53
N ASP A 171 14.61 8.95 -9.30
CA ASP A 171 14.20 8.62 -10.66
C ASP A 171 15.41 8.12 -11.49
N PHE A 172 15.49 6.81 -11.73
CA PHE A 172 16.51 6.20 -12.61
C PHE A 172 16.46 6.77 -14.04
N SER A 173 15.41 7.50 -14.42
CA SER A 173 15.34 8.24 -15.69
C SER A 173 16.41 9.32 -15.83
N LYS A 174 17.08 9.75 -14.75
CA LYS A 174 18.20 10.71 -14.80
C LYS A 174 19.60 10.08 -14.64
N LYS A 175 19.73 8.76 -14.54
CA LYS A 175 21.03 8.06 -14.56
C LYS A 175 21.14 7.08 -15.73
N LYS A 176 20.77 7.53 -16.94
CA LYS A 176 21.34 6.97 -18.17
C LYS A 176 22.65 7.72 -18.45
N CYS A 177 23.73 6.96 -18.61
CA CYS A 177 25.11 7.37 -18.93
C CYS A 177 25.92 8.00 -17.78
N MET A 178 26.68 7.14 -17.08
CA MET A 178 28.15 7.23 -17.04
C MET A 178 28.68 5.86 -16.59
N LEU A 179 28.88 4.97 -17.56
CA LEU A 179 29.94 3.96 -17.63
C LEU A 179 30.14 3.63 -19.12
#